data_AF-B0XNT7-F1
#
_entry.id   AF-B0XNT7-F1
#
_cell.length_a   1.000
_cell.length_b   1.000
_cell.length_c   1.000
_cell.angle_alpha   90.00
_cell.angle_beta   90.00
_cell.angle_gamma   90.00
#
_symmetry.space_group_name_H-M   'P 1'
#
loop_
_entity.id
_entity.type
_entity.pdbx_description
1 polymer ?
#
loop_
_entity_poly.entity_id
_entity_poly.type
_entity_poly.pdbx_seq_one_letter_code
_entity_poly.pdbx_strand_id
1 'polypeptide(L)'
;MPVTASRAVLRQSQFLTRRTAVRYASNTSEAASKASQTASSAVSKASEGLSRVTSTAGPAISNAAQGLGSALRKVGGRTGKVIAFVDSLIPPTIYYSKVGLELAKLVFRGQNMTPPNLATFQAYFQPLVNAARNPATLKNFSFQNVISRVRNASKKELAFAGVTAAEVIGFFTVGEMIGRMNIVGYRGHADHGDHH
;
A
#
# COMPACT_ATOMS: atom_id res chain seq x y z
N MET A 1 43.98 -1.58 58.61
CA MET A 1 44.76 -1.00 57.50
C MET A 1 43.87 -1.02 56.25
N PRO A 2 43.50 0.14 55.69
CA PRO A 2 42.43 0.28 54.70
C PRO A 2 42.96 0.17 53.27
N VAL A 3 42.13 -0.28 52.33
CA VAL A 3 42.27 0.11 50.92
C VAL A 3 40.90 0.57 50.42
N THR A 4 40.83 1.89 50.32
CA THR A 4 39.82 2.71 49.69
C THR A 4 39.62 2.31 48.23
N ALA A 5 38.50 1.66 47.90
CA ALA A 5 38.05 1.54 46.53
C ALA A 5 37.33 2.84 46.13
N SER A 6 37.85 3.45 45.07
CA SER A 6 37.59 4.80 44.59
C SER A 6 36.11 5.15 44.38
N ARG A 7 35.64 6.12 45.17
CA ARG A 7 34.32 6.79 45.08
C ARG A 7 34.20 7.75 43.88
N ALA A 8 34.97 7.50 42.80
CA ALA A 8 35.07 8.35 41.62
C ALA A 8 34.29 7.81 40.40
N VAL A 9 33.82 6.56 40.43
CA VAL A 9 33.16 5.93 39.27
C VAL A 9 31.62 6.04 39.29
N LEU A 10 31.02 6.45 40.41
CA LEU A 10 29.55 6.56 40.52
C LEU A 10 28.97 7.94 40.20
N ARG A 11 29.77 8.88 39.66
CA ARG A 11 29.30 10.24 39.30
C ARG A 11 29.22 10.53 37.81
N GLN A 12 29.38 9.52 36.95
CA GLN A 12 29.46 9.71 35.50
C GLN A 12 28.45 8.84 34.73
N SER A 13 27.20 8.79 35.19
CA SER A 13 26.14 8.06 34.49
C SER A 13 24.76 8.75 34.44
N GLN A 14 24.66 10.04 34.81
CA GLN A 14 23.38 10.77 34.79
C GLN A 14 23.20 11.79 33.66
N PHE A 15 24.05 11.79 32.64
CA PHE A 15 23.95 12.78 31.55
C PHE A 15 24.17 12.22 30.14
N LEU A 16 23.66 11.04 29.79
CA LEU A 16 23.61 10.62 28.37
C LEU A 16 22.34 9.83 27.99
N THR A 17 21.18 10.30 28.42
CA THR A 17 19.91 9.95 27.76
C THR A 17 19.04 11.18 27.60
N ARG A 18 19.60 12.24 26.98
CA ARG A 18 18.74 13.15 26.22
C ARG A 18 18.34 12.41 24.96
N ARG A 19 17.15 11.81 24.97
CA ARG A 19 16.40 11.57 23.74
C ARG A 19 16.43 12.88 22.96
N THR A 20 17.13 12.89 21.84
CA THR A 20 16.96 13.94 20.84
C THR A 20 15.50 13.87 20.41
N ALA A 21 14.70 14.82 20.90
CA ALA A 21 13.43 15.12 20.26
C ALA A 21 13.78 15.53 18.84
N VAL A 22 13.59 14.63 17.87
CA VAL A 22 13.66 14.93 16.45
C VAL A 22 12.49 15.87 16.17
N ARG A 23 12.72 17.16 16.37
CA ARG A 23 11.90 18.20 15.76
C ARG A 23 12.16 18.07 14.27
N TYR A 24 11.15 17.65 13.51
CA TYR A 24 11.10 17.91 12.08
C TYR A 24 10.99 19.43 11.92
N ALA A 25 12.14 20.11 11.94
CA ALA A 25 12.26 21.49 11.57
C ALA A 25 12.02 21.55 10.06
N SER A 26 10.90 22.15 9.70
CA SER A 26 10.50 22.46 8.35
C SER A 26 11.53 23.39 7.70
N ASN A 27 12.59 22.84 7.11
CA ASN A 27 13.37 23.55 6.09
C ASN A 27 12.60 23.46 4.77
N THR A 28 11.50 24.21 4.71
CA THR A 28 10.56 24.27 3.60
C THR A 28 11.07 25.07 2.40
N SER A 29 12.30 25.59 2.41
CA SER A 29 12.86 26.33 1.26
C SER A 29 13.82 25.48 0.43
N GLU A 30 14.70 24.67 1.03
CA GLU A 30 15.74 23.90 0.31
C GLU A 30 15.29 22.51 -0.13
N ALA A 31 14.52 21.80 0.70
CA ALA A 31 13.91 20.52 0.32
C ALA A 31 12.73 20.75 -0.63
N ALA A 32 11.99 21.86 -0.47
CA ALA A 32 10.95 22.26 -1.41
C ALA A 32 11.53 22.80 -2.72
N SER A 33 12.71 23.42 -2.75
CA SER A 33 13.36 23.82 -4.01
C SER A 33 14.00 22.64 -4.75
N LYS A 34 14.56 21.64 -4.05
CA LYS A 34 15.01 20.38 -4.69
C LYS A 34 13.86 19.48 -5.11
N ALA A 35 12.79 19.40 -4.31
CA ALA A 35 11.55 18.73 -4.71
C ALA A 35 10.83 19.51 -5.82
N SER A 36 10.86 20.84 -5.81
CA SER A 36 10.36 21.70 -6.90
C SER A 36 11.21 21.56 -8.15
N GLN A 37 12.53 21.41 -8.07
CA GLN A 37 13.40 21.15 -9.24
C GLN A 37 13.26 19.72 -9.78
N THR A 38 13.10 18.73 -8.91
CA THR A 38 12.87 17.33 -9.34
C THR A 38 11.45 17.16 -9.86
N ALA A 39 10.46 17.81 -9.25
CA ALA A 39 9.12 17.94 -9.78
C ALA A 39 9.11 18.77 -11.06
N SER A 40 9.89 19.84 -11.21
CA SER A 40 10.02 20.61 -12.45
C SER A 40 10.71 19.80 -13.54
N SER A 41 11.60 18.86 -13.21
CA SER A 41 12.27 17.99 -14.17
C SER A 41 11.36 16.83 -14.62
N ALA A 42 10.58 16.27 -13.70
CA ALA A 42 9.56 15.25 -14.00
C ALA A 42 8.31 15.85 -14.66
N VAL A 43 7.91 17.06 -14.26
CA VAL A 43 6.90 17.91 -14.92
C VAL A 43 7.41 18.36 -16.27
N SER A 44 8.69 18.69 -16.45
CA SER A 44 9.24 18.99 -17.78
C SER A 44 9.21 17.77 -18.69
N LYS A 45 9.58 16.57 -18.20
CA LYS A 45 9.49 15.32 -18.98
C LYS A 45 8.04 14.86 -19.24
N ALA A 46 7.14 15.08 -18.29
CA ALA A 46 5.71 14.84 -18.46
C ALA A 46 5.06 15.92 -19.37
N SER A 47 5.55 17.16 -19.35
CA SER A 47 5.13 18.25 -20.23
C SER A 47 5.69 18.07 -21.62
N GLU A 48 6.83 17.40 -21.79
CA GLU A 48 7.42 17.07 -23.09
C GLU A 48 6.65 15.91 -23.75
N GLY A 49 6.23 14.91 -22.96
CA GLY A 49 5.28 13.87 -23.40
C GLY A 49 3.87 14.42 -23.67
N LEU A 50 3.39 15.33 -22.82
CA LEU A 50 2.12 16.02 -23.03
C LEU A 50 2.20 16.97 -24.22
N SER A 51 3.34 17.61 -24.51
CA SER A 51 3.55 18.50 -25.66
C SER A 51 3.56 17.74 -26.99
N ARG A 52 4.00 16.48 -27.00
CA ARG A 52 3.86 15.58 -28.17
C ARG A 52 2.41 15.09 -28.40
N VAL A 53 1.59 15.08 -27.35
CA VAL A 53 0.14 14.79 -27.44
C VAL A 53 -0.69 16.08 -27.66
N THR A 54 -0.20 17.24 -27.20
CA THR A 54 -0.74 18.57 -27.46
C THR A 54 -0.47 19.02 -28.89
N SER A 55 0.65 18.60 -29.49
CA SER A 55 0.96 18.91 -30.90
C SER A 55 0.16 18.05 -31.89
N THR A 56 -0.42 16.94 -31.44
CA THR A 56 -1.38 16.12 -32.22
C THR A 56 -2.85 16.44 -31.87
N ALA A 57 -3.09 17.27 -30.86
CA ALA A 57 -4.40 17.84 -30.52
C ALA A 57 -4.25 19.35 -30.31
N GLY A 58 -4.13 20.09 -31.43
CA GLY A 58 -4.17 21.55 -31.44
C GLY A 58 -5.44 22.15 -30.79
N PRO A 59 -5.58 23.48 -30.83
CA PRO A 59 -5.99 24.46 -29.80
C PRO A 59 -7.30 24.22 -28.99
N ALA A 60 -7.59 22.98 -28.59
CA ALA A 60 -8.76 22.63 -27.78
C ALA A 60 -8.46 22.60 -26.28
N ILE A 61 -7.21 22.33 -25.88
CA ILE A 61 -6.84 22.11 -24.47
C ILE A 61 -6.37 23.40 -23.78
N SER A 62 -5.70 24.32 -24.47
CA SER A 62 -5.43 25.68 -23.94
C SER A 62 -6.71 26.50 -23.77
N ASN A 63 -7.69 26.26 -24.65
CA ASN A 63 -9.06 26.75 -24.51
C ASN A 63 -9.88 25.99 -23.45
N ALA A 64 -9.41 24.89 -22.86
CA ALA A 64 -10.09 24.28 -21.72
C ALA A 64 -9.70 24.99 -20.41
N ALA A 65 -8.47 25.48 -20.28
CA ALA A 65 -8.03 26.27 -19.12
C ALA A 65 -8.52 27.74 -19.19
N GLN A 66 -8.56 28.35 -20.37
CA GLN A 66 -9.11 29.71 -20.56
C GLN A 66 -10.63 29.71 -20.88
N GLY A 67 -11.17 28.61 -21.40
CA GLY A 67 -12.59 28.39 -21.63
C GLY A 67 -13.35 27.91 -20.41
N LEU A 68 -12.69 27.47 -19.33
CA LEU A 68 -13.36 27.22 -18.06
C LEU A 68 -13.90 28.53 -17.46
N GLY A 69 -13.15 29.64 -17.54
CA GLY A 69 -13.61 30.95 -17.06
C GLY A 69 -14.74 31.58 -17.90
N SER A 70 -14.86 31.22 -19.18
CA SER A 70 -15.82 31.82 -20.13
C SER A 70 -17.01 30.90 -20.48
N ALA A 71 -16.87 29.57 -20.36
CA ALA A 71 -17.97 28.61 -20.43
C ALA A 71 -18.67 28.45 -19.07
N LEU A 72 -17.98 28.58 -17.93
CA LEU A 72 -18.60 28.63 -16.60
C LEU A 72 -19.49 29.85 -16.41
N ARG A 73 -19.19 30.96 -17.11
CA ARG A 73 -20.06 32.16 -17.18
C ARG A 73 -21.28 31.99 -18.10
N LYS A 74 -21.26 31.03 -19.03
CA LYS A 74 -22.36 30.77 -19.98
C LYS A 74 -23.20 29.52 -19.64
N VAL A 75 -22.71 28.61 -18.80
CA VAL A 75 -23.49 27.48 -18.23
C VAL A 75 -24.07 27.92 -16.88
N GLY A 76 -24.99 28.88 -16.92
CA GLY A 76 -25.80 29.24 -15.76
C GLY A 76 -26.91 28.21 -15.54
N GLY A 77 -27.04 27.66 -14.33
CA GLY A 77 -28.11 26.72 -13.97
C GLY A 77 -27.66 25.54 -13.10
N ARG A 78 -28.49 24.49 -13.03
CA ARG A 78 -28.23 23.28 -12.22
C ARG A 78 -26.90 22.60 -12.61
N THR A 79 -26.50 22.66 -13.87
CA THR A 79 -25.24 22.10 -14.37
C THR A 79 -24.00 22.88 -13.89
N GLY A 80 -24.06 24.21 -13.87
CA GLY A 80 -22.97 25.04 -13.35
C GLY A 80 -22.70 24.82 -11.85
N LYS A 81 -23.76 24.53 -11.07
CA LYS A 81 -23.63 24.17 -9.65
C LYS A 81 -22.89 22.84 -9.44
N VAL A 82 -23.13 21.84 -10.29
CA VAL A 82 -22.42 20.54 -10.22
C VAL A 82 -20.96 20.71 -10.59
N ILE A 83 -20.65 21.48 -11.64
CA ILE A 83 -19.28 21.75 -12.06
C ILE A 83 -18.51 22.49 -10.96
N ALA A 84 -19.09 23.53 -10.37
CA ALA A 84 -18.47 24.26 -9.26
C ALA A 84 -18.28 23.38 -8.01
N PHE A 85 -19.22 22.47 -7.74
CA PHE A 85 -19.08 21.50 -6.65
C PHE A 85 -17.93 20.53 -6.90
N VAL A 86 -17.83 19.95 -8.10
CA VAL A 86 -16.71 19.08 -8.47
C VAL A 86 -15.39 19.83 -8.37
N ASP A 87 -15.31 21.05 -8.89
CA ASP A 87 -14.10 21.89 -8.82
C ASP A 87 -13.69 22.18 -7.37
N SER A 88 -14.66 22.40 -6.48
CA SER A 88 -14.40 22.57 -5.04
C SER A 88 -13.84 21.31 -4.35
N LEU A 89 -14.11 20.12 -4.90
CA LEU A 89 -13.63 18.84 -4.37
C LEU A 89 -12.26 18.44 -4.92
N ILE A 90 -11.85 18.94 -6.10
CA ILE A 90 -10.57 18.55 -6.72
C ILE A 90 -9.37 18.83 -5.79
N PRO A 91 -9.17 20.05 -5.24
CA PRO A 91 -8.02 20.33 -4.39
C PRO A 91 -7.95 19.46 -3.11
N PRO A 92 -9.02 19.34 -2.28
CA PRO A 92 -8.95 18.52 -1.07
C PRO A 92 -8.83 17.03 -1.37
N THR A 93 -9.53 16.51 -2.40
CA THR A 93 -9.43 15.09 -2.76
C THR A 93 -8.02 14.72 -3.21
N ILE A 94 -7.33 15.58 -3.96
CA ILE A 94 -5.92 15.35 -4.34
C ILE A 94 -5.03 15.31 -3.10
N TYR A 95 -5.22 16.21 -2.14
CA TYR A 95 -4.41 16.19 -0.91
C TYR A 95 -4.63 14.91 -0.10
N TYR A 96 -5.88 14.56 0.17
CA TYR A 96 -6.20 13.38 0.98
C TYR A 96 -5.86 12.06 0.28
N SER A 97 -6.01 11.98 -1.04
CA SER A 97 -5.56 10.80 -1.79
C SER A 97 -4.04 10.61 -1.71
N LYS A 98 -3.23 11.68 -1.81
CA LYS A 98 -1.77 11.60 -1.64
C LYS A 98 -1.39 11.12 -0.24
N VAL A 99 -2.03 11.67 0.80
CA VAL A 99 -1.81 11.23 2.18
C VAL A 99 -2.22 9.77 2.35
N GLY A 100 -3.40 9.39 1.84
CA GLY A 100 -3.88 8.01 1.86
C GLY A 100 -2.93 7.04 1.17
N LEU A 101 -2.35 7.42 0.02
CA LEU A 101 -1.37 6.61 -0.70
C LEU A 101 -0.06 6.42 0.08
N GLU A 102 0.47 7.47 0.70
CA GLU A 102 1.68 7.36 1.53
C GLU A 102 1.43 6.51 2.78
N LEU A 103 0.26 6.65 3.42
CA LEU A 103 -0.14 5.80 4.53
C LEU A 103 -0.29 4.34 4.09
N ALA A 104 -0.94 4.08 2.96
CA ALA A 104 -1.08 2.74 2.39
C ALA A 104 0.30 2.12 2.10
N LYS A 105 1.24 2.89 1.58
CA LYS A 105 2.62 2.44 1.31
C LYS A 105 3.37 2.07 2.59
N LEU A 106 3.19 2.84 3.67
CA LEU A 106 3.78 2.53 4.98
C LEU A 106 3.20 1.25 5.55
N VAL A 107 1.87 1.07 5.49
CA VAL A 107 1.20 -0.14 5.97
C VAL A 107 1.62 -1.36 5.13
N PHE A 108 1.68 -1.23 3.81
CA PHE A 108 2.09 -2.29 2.91
C PHE A 108 3.51 -2.81 3.24
N ARG A 109 4.45 -1.90 3.50
CA ARG A 109 5.80 -2.26 3.94
C ARG A 109 5.82 -2.79 5.37
N GLY A 110 5.06 -2.18 6.28
CA GLY A 110 5.01 -2.57 7.69
C GLY A 110 4.41 -3.96 7.92
N GLN A 111 3.46 -4.37 7.07
CA GLN A 111 2.85 -5.71 7.10
C GLN A 111 3.59 -6.75 6.25
N ASN A 112 4.77 -6.43 5.70
CA ASN A 112 5.53 -7.32 4.82
C ASN A 112 4.72 -7.86 3.63
N MET A 113 3.87 -7.01 3.03
CA MET A 113 3.04 -7.36 1.88
C MET A 113 3.84 -7.49 0.57
N THR A 114 5.15 -7.26 0.61
CA THR A 114 6.05 -7.51 -0.51
C THR A 114 6.32 -9.01 -0.66
N PRO A 115 6.42 -9.54 -1.90
CA PRO A 115 6.81 -10.93 -2.12
C PRO A 115 8.13 -11.27 -1.39
N PRO A 116 8.24 -12.47 -0.79
CA PRO A 116 9.46 -12.88 -0.11
C PRO A 116 10.62 -13.05 -1.10
N ASN A 117 11.86 -12.94 -0.61
CA ASN A 117 13.04 -13.24 -1.41
C ASN A 117 13.08 -14.73 -1.82
N LEU A 118 13.70 -15.05 -2.96
CA LEU A 118 13.82 -16.40 -3.50
C LEU A 118 14.46 -17.38 -2.50
N ALA A 119 15.42 -16.93 -1.69
CA ALA A 119 16.02 -17.77 -0.65
C ALA A 119 15.00 -18.20 0.42
N THR A 120 14.11 -17.28 0.83
CA THR A 120 13.03 -17.56 1.79
C THR A 120 12.01 -18.50 1.18
N PHE A 121 11.65 -18.29 -0.09
CA PHE A 121 10.76 -19.18 -0.83
C PHE A 121 11.36 -20.59 -0.91
N GLN A 122 12.63 -20.71 -1.31
CA GLN A 122 13.33 -21.99 -1.36
C GLN A 122 13.31 -22.70 0.00
N ALA A 123 13.66 -21.99 1.07
CA ALA A 123 13.65 -22.57 2.42
C ALA A 123 12.26 -23.08 2.85
N TYR A 124 11.20 -22.33 2.53
CA TYR A 124 9.83 -22.70 2.86
C TYR A 124 9.37 -23.95 2.09
N PHE A 125 9.71 -24.05 0.80
CA PHE A 125 9.30 -25.18 -0.05
C PHE A 125 10.27 -26.37 0.02
N GLN A 126 11.45 -26.22 0.62
CA GLN A 126 12.46 -27.28 0.72
C GLN A 126 11.90 -28.59 1.29
N PRO A 127 11.10 -28.61 2.38
CA PRO A 127 10.53 -29.84 2.92
C PRO A 127 9.58 -30.52 1.92
N LEU A 128 8.82 -29.73 1.17
CA LEU A 128 7.87 -30.24 0.17
C LEU A 128 8.59 -30.83 -1.04
N VAL A 129 9.62 -30.14 -1.53
CA VAL A 129 10.48 -30.62 -2.62
C VAL A 129 11.23 -31.88 -2.20
N ASN A 130 11.74 -31.92 -0.96
CA ASN A 130 12.38 -33.11 -0.41
C ASN A 130 11.40 -34.28 -0.25
N ALA A 131 10.15 -33.99 0.09
CA ALA A 131 9.10 -35.00 0.20
C ALA A 131 8.68 -35.58 -1.17
N ALA A 132 8.61 -34.73 -2.19
CA ALA A 132 8.37 -35.17 -3.56
C ALA A 132 9.53 -36.00 -4.12
N ARG A 133 10.79 -35.64 -3.82
CA ARG A 133 11.98 -36.39 -4.25
C ARG A 133 12.16 -37.71 -3.50
N ASN A 134 11.79 -37.76 -2.23
CA ASN A 134 11.94 -38.92 -1.36
C ASN A 134 10.58 -39.33 -0.76
N PRO A 135 9.78 -40.17 -1.45
CA PRO A 135 8.43 -40.53 -1.01
C PRO A 135 8.40 -41.29 0.34
N ALA A 136 9.53 -41.80 0.82
CA ALA A 136 9.66 -42.36 2.16
C ALA A 136 9.36 -41.35 3.28
N THR A 137 9.56 -40.05 3.04
CA THR A 137 9.26 -38.99 4.02
C THR A 137 7.76 -38.67 4.12
N LEU A 138 6.98 -38.89 3.06
CA LEU A 138 5.52 -38.78 3.09
C LEU A 138 4.88 -39.84 4.00
N LYS A 139 5.50 -41.02 4.13
CA LYS A 139 5.06 -42.05 5.07
C LYS A 139 5.17 -41.61 6.54
N ASN A 140 6.03 -40.65 6.84
CA ASN A 140 6.17 -40.06 8.17
C ASN A 140 5.17 -38.91 8.44
N PHE A 141 4.40 -38.50 7.41
CA PHE A 141 3.35 -37.49 7.56
C PHE A 141 2.11 -38.14 8.22
N SER A 142 2.10 -38.15 9.54
CA SER A 142 1.00 -38.73 10.32
C SER A 142 -0.06 -37.68 10.67
N PHE A 143 -1.28 -37.88 10.17
CA PHE A 143 -2.45 -37.08 10.56
C PHE A 143 -2.70 -37.09 12.08
N GLN A 144 -2.30 -38.16 12.78
CA GLN A 144 -2.41 -38.24 14.24
C GLN A 144 -1.55 -37.18 14.95
N ASN A 145 -0.38 -36.84 14.39
CA ASN A 145 0.48 -35.80 14.95
C ASN A 145 -0.14 -34.41 14.78
N VAL A 146 -0.85 -34.18 13.67
CA VAL A 146 -1.57 -32.93 13.41
C VAL A 146 -2.76 -32.79 14.35
N ILE A 147 -3.59 -33.83 14.47
CA ILE A 147 -4.74 -33.85 15.39
C ILE A 147 -4.29 -33.66 16.84
N SER A 148 -3.21 -34.33 17.24
CA SER A 148 -2.64 -34.19 18.58
C SER A 148 -2.13 -32.77 18.83
N ARG A 149 -1.51 -32.13 17.83
CA ARG A 149 -1.07 -30.74 17.94
C ARG A 149 -2.26 -29.78 18.06
N VAL A 150 -3.33 -29.97 17.29
CA VAL A 150 -4.55 -29.15 17.37
C VAL A 150 -5.26 -29.33 18.71
N ARG A 151 -5.38 -30.57 19.20
CA ARG A 151 -6.03 -30.87 20.49
C ARG A 151 -5.26 -30.30 21.69
N ASN A 152 -3.94 -30.27 21.60
CA ASN A 152 -3.07 -29.74 22.65
C ASN A 152 -2.72 -28.25 22.48
N ALA A 153 -3.20 -27.61 21.40
CA ALA A 153 -2.92 -26.21 21.13
C ALA A 153 -3.68 -25.29 22.11
N SER A 154 -3.05 -24.15 22.44
CA SER A 154 -3.71 -23.15 23.27
C SER A 154 -4.84 -22.44 22.50
N LYS A 155 -5.86 -21.92 23.21
CA LYS A 155 -6.95 -21.15 22.57
C LYS A 155 -6.44 -19.95 21.75
N LYS A 156 -5.35 -19.32 22.19
CA LYS A 156 -4.71 -18.19 21.50
C LYS A 156 -4.07 -18.63 20.19
N GLU A 157 -3.39 -19.78 20.19
CA GLU A 157 -2.75 -20.35 19.02
C GLU A 157 -3.78 -20.80 17.98
N LEU A 158 -4.87 -21.41 18.43
CA LEU A 158 -5.99 -21.79 17.56
C LEU A 158 -6.68 -20.55 16.95
N ALA A 159 -6.89 -19.50 17.76
CA ALA A 159 -7.46 -18.24 17.27
C ALA A 159 -6.55 -17.58 16.23
N PHE A 160 -5.24 -17.52 16.49
CA PHE A 160 -4.26 -17.00 15.54
C PHE A 160 -4.26 -17.81 14.24
N ALA A 161 -4.20 -19.14 14.32
CA ALA A 161 -4.26 -20.01 13.15
C ALA A 161 -5.58 -19.83 12.36
N GLY A 162 -6.70 -19.66 13.05
CA GLY A 162 -8.00 -19.39 12.43
C GLY A 162 -8.04 -18.04 11.71
N VAL A 163 -7.52 -16.97 12.33
CA VAL A 163 -7.43 -15.65 11.70
C VAL A 163 -6.50 -15.70 10.49
N THR A 164 -5.32 -16.30 10.60
CA THR A 164 -4.39 -16.45 9.46
C THR A 164 -5.00 -17.28 8.34
N ALA A 165 -5.75 -18.35 8.65
CA ALA A 165 -6.46 -19.13 7.64
C ALA A 165 -7.53 -18.29 6.92
N ALA A 166 -8.30 -17.49 7.66
CA ALA A 166 -9.27 -16.57 7.08
C ALA A 166 -8.61 -15.50 6.20
N GLU A 167 -7.45 -14.97 6.61
CA GLU A 167 -6.65 -14.03 5.81
C GLU A 167 -6.18 -14.66 4.50
N VAL A 168 -5.66 -15.89 4.52
CA VAL A 168 -5.24 -16.62 3.31
C VAL A 168 -6.40 -16.82 2.34
N ILE A 169 -7.58 -17.21 2.85
CA ILE A 169 -8.80 -17.33 2.03
C ILE A 169 -9.20 -15.95 1.47
N GLY A 170 -9.09 -14.89 2.27
CA GLY A 170 -9.32 -13.52 1.83
C GLY A 170 -8.41 -13.11 0.67
N PHE A 171 -7.10 -13.35 0.78
CA PHE A 171 -6.16 -13.06 -0.32
C PHE A 171 -6.41 -13.91 -1.56
N PHE A 172 -6.81 -15.17 -1.40
CA PHE A 172 -7.18 -16.03 -2.51
C PHE A 172 -8.38 -15.45 -3.29
N THR A 173 -9.44 -15.03 -2.59
CA THR A 173 -10.62 -14.44 -3.25
C THR A 173 -10.32 -13.10 -3.92
N VAL A 174 -9.48 -12.26 -3.31
CA VAL A 174 -8.99 -11.02 -3.95
C VAL A 174 -8.18 -11.34 -5.21
N GLY A 175 -7.30 -12.35 -5.15
CA GLY A 175 -6.56 -12.83 -6.31
C GLY A 175 -7.47 -13.31 -7.43
N GLU A 176 -8.56 -14.01 -7.08
CA GLU A 176 -9.57 -14.43 -8.05
C GLU A 176 -10.31 -13.24 -8.66
N MET A 177 -10.69 -12.22 -7.87
CA MET A 177 -11.29 -10.98 -8.37
C MET A 177 -10.39 -10.26 -9.39
N ILE A 178 -9.08 -10.20 -9.11
CA ILE A 178 -8.09 -9.62 -10.03
C ILE A 178 -7.96 -10.50 -11.28
N GLY A 179 -7.84 -11.82 -11.12
CA GLY A 179 -7.71 -12.77 -12.23
C GLY A 179 -8.92 -12.76 -13.17
N ARG A 180 -10.14 -12.60 -12.62
CA ARG A 180 -11.38 -12.48 -13.40
C ARG A 180 -11.72 -11.04 -13.80
N MET A 181 -10.95 -10.05 -13.34
CA MET A 181 -11.18 -8.60 -13.52
C MET A 181 -12.61 -8.14 -13.19
N ASN A 182 -13.28 -8.81 -12.25
CA ASN A 182 -14.66 -8.53 -11.83
C ASN A 182 -14.76 -8.62 -10.30
N ILE A 183 -15.38 -7.60 -9.71
CA ILE A 183 -15.56 -7.47 -8.25
C ILE A 183 -16.83 -8.22 -7.80
N VAL A 184 -17.89 -8.19 -8.60
CA VAL A 184 -19.19 -8.79 -8.27
C VAL A 184 -19.68 -9.64 -9.44
N GLY A 185 -19.86 -10.93 -9.18
CA GLY A 185 -20.42 -11.89 -10.14
C GLY A 185 -19.60 -12.03 -11.43
N TYR A 186 -20.06 -12.94 -12.29
CA TYR A 186 -19.69 -12.91 -13.70
C TYR A 186 -20.66 -11.97 -14.41
N ARG A 187 -20.17 -11.25 -15.42
CA ARG A 187 -21.06 -10.51 -16.33
C ARG A 187 -21.91 -11.57 -17.05
N GLY A 188 -23.15 -11.72 -16.64
CA GLY A 188 -24.09 -12.61 -17.31
C GLY A 188 -24.36 -12.12 -18.74
N HIS A 189 -24.40 -13.04 -19.69
CA HIS A 189 -25.35 -12.89 -20.79
C HIS A 189 -26.72 -12.61 -20.16
N ALA A 190 -27.51 -11.71 -20.73
CA ALA A 190 -28.90 -11.60 -20.33
C ALA A 190 -29.53 -12.99 -20.57
N ASP A 191 -29.83 -13.73 -19.50
CA ASP A 191 -30.81 -14.81 -19.59
C ASP A 191 -32.08 -14.11 -20.06
N HIS A 192 -32.39 -14.30 -21.34
CA HIS A 192 -33.65 -13.87 -21.92
C HIS A 192 -34.75 -14.49 -21.08
N GLY A 193 -35.45 -13.65 -20.32
CA GLY A 193 -36.73 -14.00 -19.74
C GLY A 193 -37.70 -14.23 -20.90
N ASP A 194 -37.79 -15.46 -21.38
CA ASP A 194 -38.90 -15.92 -22.19
C ASP A 194 -40.15 -15.85 -21.30
N HIS A 195 -40.90 -14.77 -21.51
CA HIS A 195 -42.23 -14.59 -20.95
C HIS A 195 -43.20 -15.52 -21.69
N HIS A 196 -43.83 -16.42 -20.93
CA HIS A 196 -45.05 -17.14 -21.28
C HIS A 196 -46.24 -16.19 -21.51
#